data_AF-A0A849IIS4-F1
#
_entry.id   AF-A0A849IIS4-F1
#
_cell.length_a   1.000
_cell.length_b   1.000
_cell.length_c   1.000
_cell.angle_alpha   90.00
_cell.angle_beta   90.00
_cell.angle_gamma   90.00
#
_symmetry.space_group_name_H-M   'P 1'
#
loop_
_entity.id
_entity.type
_entity.pdbx_description
1 polymer ?
#
loop_
_entity_poly.entity_id
_entity_poly.type
_entity_poly.pdbx_seq_one_letter_code
_entity_poly.pdbx_strand_id
1 'polypeptide(L)'
;MNPYHWKRKFTQFAVLVAISLIPALGLFRIDLASASFFILGHQVPWSNFPFIIGLALVAATAPVLTYMTIGTVWCGWACPQNFFSEWANKLTFNLLGKRADVRVDGAGMVVASSKNRIVNWLILGGSIVAVSMVMALVAFLFFYTPSDVWNFVVSSQSRPANMIVMYAFTSFLIFIDIAAIRYFLCDYGCLYRWGMRLFKTNDALHVTYDESRSSDCTKCNYCKTSCITAIDPTHIRSYDACIDCG
;
A
#
# COMPACT_ATOMS: atom_id res chain seq x y z
N MET A 1 17.49 7.55 -17.27
CA MET A 1 16.39 6.83 -16.56
C MET A 1 16.92 5.48 -16.14
N ASN A 2 16.85 5.14 -14.85
CA ASN A 2 17.44 3.90 -14.33
C ASN A 2 16.70 2.67 -14.91
N PRO A 3 17.40 1.65 -15.44
CA PRO A 3 16.77 0.49 -16.09
C PRO A 3 15.91 -0.36 -15.14
N TYR A 4 16.10 -0.20 -13.84
CA TYR A 4 15.39 -0.96 -12.80
C TYR A 4 14.02 -0.39 -12.42
N HIS A 5 13.74 0.88 -12.71
CA HIS A 5 12.49 1.52 -12.30
C HIS A 5 11.27 0.92 -13.01
N TRP A 6 11.39 0.52 -14.27
CA TRP A 6 10.31 -0.15 -14.99
C TRP A 6 10.07 -1.57 -14.48
N LYS A 7 11.15 -2.32 -14.18
CA LYS A 7 11.06 -3.66 -13.58
C LYS A 7 10.35 -3.61 -12.22
N ARG A 8 10.72 -2.66 -11.36
CA ARG A 8 10.07 -2.43 -10.05
C ARG A 8 8.57 -2.19 -10.19
N LYS A 9 8.18 -1.26 -11.06
CA LYS A 9 6.77 -0.93 -11.29
C LYS A 9 5.97 -2.09 -11.88
N PHE A 10 6.60 -2.88 -12.75
CA PHE A 10 6.00 -4.09 -13.27
C PHE A 10 5.75 -5.10 -12.15
N THR A 11 6.72 -5.33 -11.27
CA THR A 11 6.54 -6.23 -10.11
C THR A 11 5.44 -5.77 -9.18
N GLN A 12 5.41 -4.47 -8.80
CA GLN A 12 4.35 -3.90 -7.96
C GLN A 12 2.96 -4.09 -8.59
N PHE A 13 2.84 -3.81 -9.89
CA PHE A 13 1.60 -3.98 -10.61
C PHE A 13 1.19 -5.45 -10.73
N ALA A 14 2.14 -6.35 -11.01
CA ALA A 14 1.89 -7.79 -11.08
C ALA A 14 1.39 -8.34 -9.74
N VAL A 15 1.96 -7.89 -8.61
CA VAL A 15 1.50 -8.26 -7.27
C VAL A 15 0.09 -7.73 -7.00
N LEU A 16 -0.19 -6.47 -7.37
CA LEU A 16 -1.54 -5.90 -7.24
C LEU A 16 -2.58 -6.69 -8.04
N VAL A 17 -2.25 -7.06 -9.28
CA VAL A 17 -3.11 -7.89 -10.14
C VAL A 17 -3.29 -9.28 -9.52
N ALA A 18 -2.22 -9.92 -9.06
CA ALA A 18 -2.30 -11.22 -8.40
C ALA A 18 -3.22 -11.19 -7.17
N ILE A 19 -3.07 -10.19 -6.29
CA ILE A 19 -3.93 -9.99 -5.12
C ILE A 19 -5.39 -9.78 -5.54
N SER A 20 -5.64 -9.02 -6.60
CA SER A 20 -6.98 -8.75 -7.11
C SER A 20 -7.62 -9.96 -7.78
N LEU A 21 -6.81 -10.85 -8.38
CA LEU A 21 -7.27 -12.08 -9.02
C LEU A 21 -7.71 -13.14 -8.01
N ILE A 22 -7.12 -13.19 -6.82
CA ILE A 22 -7.48 -14.15 -5.77
C ILE A 22 -8.99 -14.15 -5.48
N PRO A 23 -9.62 -13.01 -5.12
CA PRO A 23 -11.05 -12.97 -4.86
C PRO A 23 -11.87 -13.01 -6.15
N ALA A 24 -11.36 -12.45 -7.25
CA ALA A 24 -12.08 -12.45 -8.54
C ALA A 24 -12.27 -13.87 -9.11
N LEU A 25 -11.30 -14.76 -8.90
CA LEU A 25 -11.37 -16.17 -9.28
C LEU A 25 -12.09 -17.03 -8.22
N GLY A 26 -12.53 -16.44 -7.10
CA GLY A 26 -13.17 -17.17 -6.01
C GLY A 26 -12.22 -18.11 -5.24
N LEU A 27 -10.91 -17.88 -5.31
CA LEU A 27 -9.91 -18.71 -4.62
C LEU A 27 -10.01 -18.57 -3.11
N PHE A 28 -10.23 -17.34 -2.63
CA PHE A 28 -10.41 -17.03 -1.21
C PHE A 28 -11.42 -15.90 -1.03
N ARG A 29 -12.41 -16.10 -0.16
CA ARG A 29 -13.37 -15.08 0.27
C ARG A 29 -13.79 -15.29 1.73
N ILE A 30 -14.24 -14.23 2.37
CA ILE A 30 -14.69 -14.16 3.76
C ILE A 30 -16.17 -13.79 3.75
N ASP A 31 -17.04 -14.74 4.07
CA ASP A 31 -18.46 -14.47 4.18
C ASP A 31 -18.83 -14.18 5.63
N LEU A 32 -19.16 -12.91 5.89
CA LEU A 32 -19.56 -12.42 7.21
C LEU A 32 -20.98 -12.87 7.59
N ALA A 33 -21.85 -13.14 6.62
CA ALA A 33 -23.23 -13.53 6.90
C ALA A 33 -23.32 -14.99 7.37
N SER A 34 -22.53 -15.87 6.75
CA SER A 34 -22.44 -17.28 7.13
C SER A 34 -21.30 -17.59 8.11
N ALA A 35 -20.56 -16.57 8.58
CA ALA A 35 -19.38 -16.70 9.44
C ALA A 35 -18.46 -17.82 8.95
N SER A 36 -18.11 -17.78 7.67
CA SER A 36 -17.36 -18.83 6.99
C SER A 36 -16.33 -18.26 6.02
N PHE A 37 -15.18 -18.92 5.94
CA PHE A 37 -14.25 -18.72 4.83
C PHE A 37 -14.68 -19.60 3.67
N PHE A 38 -14.52 -19.14 2.43
CA PHE A 38 -14.62 -20.02 1.27
C PHE A 38 -13.28 -20.07 0.56
N ILE A 39 -12.78 -21.29 0.36
CA ILE A 39 -11.50 -21.58 -0.29
C ILE A 39 -11.77 -22.51 -1.45
N LEU A 40 -11.48 -22.06 -2.68
CA LEU A 40 -11.75 -22.84 -3.90
C LEU A 40 -13.21 -23.35 -3.98
N GLY A 41 -14.16 -22.56 -3.46
CA GLY A 41 -15.58 -22.94 -3.40
C GLY A 41 -15.98 -23.79 -2.18
N HIS A 42 -15.04 -24.30 -1.37
CA HIS A 42 -15.35 -25.03 -0.15
C HIS A 42 -15.60 -24.08 1.02
N GLN A 43 -16.75 -24.27 1.69
CA GLN A 43 -17.09 -23.52 2.90
C GLN A 43 -16.38 -24.10 4.13
N VAL A 44 -15.62 -23.26 4.81
CA VAL A 44 -14.97 -23.57 6.10
C VAL A 44 -15.58 -22.65 7.15
N PRO A 45 -16.46 -23.15 8.02
CA PRO A 45 -17.10 -22.33 9.05
C PRO A 45 -16.08 -21.89 10.09
N TRP A 46 -16.31 -20.73 10.71
CA TRP A 46 -15.43 -20.22 11.74
C TRP A 46 -15.41 -21.06 13.03
N SER A 47 -16.38 -21.97 13.20
CA SER A 47 -16.37 -22.96 14.28
C SER A 47 -15.21 -23.96 14.18
N ASN A 48 -14.54 -24.06 13.03
CA ASN A 48 -13.35 -24.87 12.87
C ASN A 48 -12.12 -24.17 13.48
N PHE A 49 -11.99 -24.26 14.82
CA PHE A 49 -10.91 -23.62 15.56
C PHE A 49 -9.50 -24.03 15.10
N PRO A 50 -9.18 -25.31 14.83
CA PRO A 50 -7.86 -25.68 14.33
C PRO A 50 -7.50 -24.95 13.03
N PHE A 51 -8.46 -24.82 12.11
CA PHE A 51 -8.26 -24.09 10.87
C PHE A 51 -8.03 -22.60 11.11
N ILE A 52 -8.86 -21.95 11.93
CA ILE A 52 -8.69 -20.52 12.25
C ILE A 52 -7.33 -20.26 12.91
N ILE A 53 -6.95 -21.08 13.88
CA ILE A 53 -5.68 -20.91 14.60
C ILE A 53 -4.51 -21.10 13.62
N GLY A 54 -4.57 -22.11 12.75
CA GLY A 54 -3.57 -22.32 11.70
C GLY A 54 -3.48 -21.11 10.75
N LEU A 55 -4.61 -20.60 10.28
CA LEU A 55 -4.67 -19.42 9.42
C LEU A 55 -4.12 -18.18 10.11
N ALA A 56 -4.49 -17.95 11.37
CA ALA A 56 -4.00 -16.82 12.17
C ALA A 56 -2.49 -16.93 12.41
N LEU A 57 -1.97 -18.13 12.67
CA LEU A 57 -0.55 -18.38 12.82
C LEU A 57 0.20 -18.07 11.52
N VAL A 58 -0.30 -18.55 10.37
CA VAL A 58 0.28 -18.24 9.05
C VAL A 58 0.21 -16.73 8.78
N ALA A 59 -0.92 -16.08 9.04
CA ALA A 59 -1.08 -14.64 8.82
C ALA A 59 -0.14 -13.80 9.71
N ALA A 60 0.13 -14.24 10.94
CA ALA A 60 1.05 -13.56 11.85
C ALA A 60 2.54 -13.82 11.53
N THR A 61 2.87 -15.06 11.13
CA THR A 61 4.27 -15.48 10.92
C THR A 61 4.77 -15.24 9.50
N ALA A 62 3.92 -15.34 8.47
CA ALA A 62 4.33 -15.17 7.08
C ALA A 62 4.98 -13.80 6.80
N PRO A 63 4.47 -12.66 7.32
CA PRO A 63 5.15 -11.37 7.18
C PRO A 63 6.53 -11.37 7.85
N VAL A 64 6.67 -12.00 9.02
CA VAL A 64 7.94 -12.09 9.75
C VAL A 64 8.94 -12.95 8.99
N LEU A 65 8.54 -14.11 8.48
CA LEU A 65 9.40 -15.00 7.69
C LEU A 65 9.81 -14.37 6.35
N THR A 66 8.88 -13.69 5.68
CA THR A 66 9.16 -12.92 4.46
C THR A 66 10.18 -11.82 4.75
N TYR A 67 10.07 -11.15 5.89
CA TYR A 67 11.06 -10.17 6.32
C TYR A 67 12.43 -10.80 6.59
N MET A 68 12.50 -11.91 7.32
CA MET A 68 13.78 -12.55 7.62
C MET A 68 14.51 -13.05 6.37
N THR A 69 13.78 -13.34 5.29
CA THR A 69 14.34 -13.87 4.03
C THR A 69 14.63 -12.78 2.99
N ILE A 70 13.74 -11.82 2.82
CA ILE A 70 13.77 -10.82 1.74
C ILE A 70 14.10 -9.41 2.27
N GLY A 71 14.01 -9.18 3.58
CA GLY A 71 14.33 -7.90 4.21
C GLY A 71 13.34 -6.79 3.87
N THR A 72 13.81 -5.55 3.77
CA THR A 72 12.95 -4.39 3.47
C THR A 72 12.63 -4.22 1.99
N VAL A 73 13.23 -5.03 1.12
CA VAL A 73 13.04 -5.03 -0.34
C VAL A 73 11.56 -5.25 -0.71
N TRP A 74 10.83 -6.09 0.04
CA TRP A 74 9.41 -6.34 -0.20
C TRP A 74 8.59 -5.03 -0.17
N CYS A 75 8.87 -4.16 0.80
CA CYS A 75 8.20 -2.86 0.93
C CYS A 75 8.43 -1.96 -0.29
N GLY A 76 9.63 -2.01 -0.88
CA GLY A 76 9.98 -1.25 -2.07
C GLY A 76 9.44 -1.87 -3.37
N TRP A 77 9.52 -3.19 -3.54
CA TRP A 77 9.33 -3.88 -4.84
C TRP A 77 7.96 -4.54 -5.04
N ALA A 78 7.30 -4.98 -3.98
CA ALA A 78 6.10 -5.81 -4.08
C ALA A 78 4.88 -5.19 -3.40
N CYS A 79 5.09 -4.33 -2.40
CA CYS A 79 4.01 -3.80 -1.58
C CYS A 79 3.02 -2.92 -2.38
N PRO A 80 1.72 -3.29 -2.45
CA PRO A 80 0.72 -2.50 -3.16
C PRO A 80 0.48 -1.14 -2.50
N GLN A 81 0.61 -1.05 -1.17
CA GLN A 81 0.48 0.22 -0.46
C GLN A 81 1.54 1.25 -0.87
N ASN A 82 2.78 0.78 -1.06
CA ASN A 82 3.86 1.64 -1.54
C ASN A 82 3.59 2.13 -2.97
N PHE A 83 3.07 1.27 -3.84
CA PHE A 83 2.69 1.63 -5.22
C PHE A 83 1.67 2.79 -5.25
N PHE A 84 0.60 2.72 -4.45
CA PHE A 84 -0.39 3.80 -4.39
C PHE A 84 0.18 5.09 -3.79
N SER A 85 1.01 4.97 -2.75
CA SER A 85 1.66 6.11 -2.11
C SER A 85 2.65 6.82 -3.05
N GLU A 86 3.42 6.07 -3.84
CA GLU A 86 4.30 6.61 -4.88
C GLU A 86 3.51 7.29 -6.01
N TRP A 87 2.42 6.66 -6.45
CA TRP A 87 1.54 7.23 -7.46
C TRP A 87 0.92 8.54 -7.00
N ALA A 88 0.39 8.58 -5.76
CA ALA A 88 -0.19 9.78 -5.16
C ALA A 88 0.86 10.89 -5.00
N ASN A 89 2.08 10.56 -4.54
CA ASN A 89 3.19 11.51 -4.48
C ASN A 89 3.53 12.11 -5.84
N LYS A 90 3.64 11.28 -6.89
CA LYS A 90 3.93 11.75 -8.25
C LYS A 90 2.83 12.67 -8.77
N LEU A 91 1.59 12.36 -8.46
CA LEU A 91 0.45 13.18 -8.82
C LEU A 91 0.45 14.53 -8.08
N THR A 92 0.67 14.53 -6.77
CA THR A 92 0.87 15.73 -5.95
C THR A 92 2.02 16.58 -6.51
N PHE A 93 3.17 15.98 -6.83
CA PHE A 93 4.31 16.68 -7.41
C PHE A 93 3.97 17.38 -8.74
N ASN A 94 3.26 16.67 -9.62
CA ASN A 94 2.89 17.19 -10.94
C ASN A 94 1.84 18.31 -10.85
N LEU A 95 0.81 18.14 -10.02
CA LEU A 95 -0.34 19.04 -9.94
C LEU A 95 -0.16 20.20 -8.97
N LEU A 96 0.46 19.98 -7.81
CA LEU A 96 0.60 20.96 -6.72
C LEU A 96 2.02 21.56 -6.62
N GLY A 97 3.02 20.93 -7.23
CA GLY A 97 4.38 21.47 -7.39
C GLY A 97 5.47 20.65 -6.72
N LYS A 98 6.74 21.01 -6.98
CA LYS A 98 7.91 20.18 -6.61
C LYS A 98 8.12 19.98 -5.11
N ARG A 99 7.67 20.94 -4.30
CA ARG A 99 7.76 20.92 -2.83
C ARG A 99 6.40 20.73 -2.18
N ALA A 100 5.39 20.32 -2.95
CA ALA A 100 4.06 20.17 -2.42
C ALA A 100 3.97 18.91 -1.56
N ASP A 101 3.38 19.06 -0.39
CA ASP A 101 3.09 17.97 0.53
C ASP A 101 1.67 18.15 1.07
N VAL A 102 0.95 17.03 1.20
CA VAL A 102 -0.43 16.96 1.69
C VAL A 102 -0.57 15.86 2.74
N ARG A 103 0.55 15.25 3.14
CA ARG A 103 0.57 14.13 4.07
C ARG A 103 0.39 14.59 5.51
N VAL A 104 -0.15 13.70 6.33
CA VAL A 104 -0.35 13.92 7.78
C VAL A 104 0.99 13.95 8.53
N ASP A 105 1.96 13.16 8.09
CA ASP A 105 3.29 13.03 8.69
C ASP A 105 4.33 14.03 8.14
N GLY A 106 3.92 14.89 7.19
CA GLY A 106 4.78 15.86 6.51
C GLY A 106 4.72 17.27 7.10
N ALA A 107 5.24 18.25 6.35
CA ALA A 107 5.25 19.67 6.72
C ALA A 107 3.85 20.35 6.66
N GLY A 108 2.77 19.58 6.63
CA GLY A 108 1.41 20.05 6.41
C GLY A 108 1.09 20.30 4.93
N MET A 109 -0.06 20.95 4.67
CA MET A 109 -0.56 21.26 3.32
C MET A 109 0.25 22.40 2.69
N VAL A 110 1.41 22.07 2.12
CA VAL A 110 2.28 22.99 1.40
C VAL A 110 2.00 22.87 -0.09
N VAL A 111 1.68 23.98 -0.76
CA VAL A 111 1.38 24.01 -2.20
C VAL A 111 2.12 25.17 -2.86
N ALA A 112 2.61 24.96 -4.08
CA ALA A 112 3.20 26.05 -4.84
C ALA A 112 2.11 27.07 -5.23
N SER A 113 2.28 28.34 -4.87
CA SER A 113 1.31 29.41 -5.14
C SER A 113 0.87 29.47 -6.61
N SER A 114 1.79 29.24 -7.56
CA SER A 114 1.49 29.23 -9.00
C SER A 114 0.60 28.07 -9.48
N LYS A 115 0.56 26.97 -8.71
CA LYS A 115 -0.19 25.75 -9.01
C LYS A 115 -1.39 25.52 -8.10
N ASN A 116 -1.64 26.41 -7.13
CA ASN A 116 -2.80 26.34 -6.23
C ASN A 116 -4.09 26.77 -6.94
N ARG A 117 -4.51 25.96 -7.93
CA ARG A 117 -5.74 26.18 -8.71
C ARG A 117 -6.76 25.12 -8.32
N ILE A 118 -8.02 25.51 -8.22
CA ILE A 118 -9.13 24.59 -7.92
C ILE A 118 -9.15 23.41 -8.91
N VAL A 119 -8.85 23.66 -10.20
CA VAL A 119 -8.76 22.62 -11.22
C VAL A 119 -7.73 21.53 -10.87
N ASN A 120 -6.55 21.91 -10.37
CA ASN A 120 -5.51 20.95 -10.00
C ASN A 120 -5.95 20.11 -8.79
N TRP A 121 -6.66 20.71 -7.85
CA TRP A 121 -7.25 20.01 -6.71
C TRP A 121 -8.38 19.07 -7.13
N LEU A 122 -9.23 19.46 -8.09
CA LEU A 122 -10.29 18.62 -8.63
C LEU A 122 -9.72 17.41 -9.39
N ILE A 123 -8.67 17.60 -10.19
CA ILE A 123 -7.99 16.49 -10.88
C ILE A 123 -7.34 15.56 -9.86
N LEU A 124 -6.65 16.13 -8.85
CA LEU A 124 -6.01 15.34 -7.81
C LEU A 124 -7.03 14.53 -7.00
N GLY A 125 -8.02 15.20 -6.41
CA GLY A 125 -9.07 14.57 -5.64
C GLY A 125 -9.88 13.57 -6.47
N GLY A 126 -10.29 13.96 -7.69
CA GLY A 126 -11.07 13.11 -8.59
C GLY A 126 -10.32 11.84 -8.98
N SER A 127 -9.02 11.92 -9.26
CA SER A 127 -8.24 10.71 -9.57
C SER A 127 -8.06 9.79 -8.36
N ILE A 128 -7.84 10.33 -7.15
CA ILE A 128 -7.71 9.53 -5.94
C ILE A 128 -9.05 8.87 -5.60
N VAL A 129 -10.18 9.60 -5.74
CA VAL A 129 -11.53 9.04 -5.59
C VAL A 129 -11.78 7.92 -6.61
N ALA A 130 -11.40 8.12 -7.88
CA ALA A 130 -11.57 7.09 -8.90
C ALA A 130 -10.80 5.81 -8.54
N VAL A 131 -9.53 5.94 -8.13
CA VAL A 131 -8.72 4.79 -7.72
C VAL A 131 -9.27 4.14 -6.44
N SER A 132 -9.70 4.94 -5.45
CA SER A 132 -10.23 4.40 -4.20
C SER A 132 -11.53 3.63 -4.41
N MET A 133 -12.39 4.08 -5.33
CA MET A 133 -13.60 3.36 -5.74
C MET A 133 -13.26 2.02 -6.39
N VAL A 134 -12.31 1.97 -7.33
CA VAL A 134 -11.88 0.69 -7.94
C VAL A 134 -11.30 -0.26 -6.89
N MET A 135 -10.47 0.26 -5.98
CA MET A 135 -9.88 -0.56 -4.92
C MET A 135 -10.92 -1.04 -3.90
N ALA A 136 -11.95 -0.24 -3.63
CA ALA A 136 -13.07 -0.67 -2.80
C ALA A 136 -13.87 -1.81 -3.46
N LEU A 137 -13.98 -1.85 -4.80
CA LEU A 137 -14.57 -3.00 -5.49
C LEU A 137 -13.71 -4.27 -5.32
N VAL A 138 -12.38 -4.15 -5.38
CA VAL A 138 -11.47 -5.27 -5.11
C VAL A 138 -11.64 -5.77 -3.67
N ALA A 139 -11.72 -4.86 -2.69
CA ALA A 139 -12.01 -5.22 -1.31
C ALA A 139 -13.37 -5.91 -1.16
N PHE A 140 -14.39 -5.45 -1.89
CA PHE A 140 -15.72 -6.06 -1.91
C PHE A 140 -15.73 -7.50 -2.42
N LEU A 141 -14.90 -7.83 -3.41
CA LEU A 141 -14.78 -9.21 -3.91
C LEU A 141 -14.28 -10.19 -2.84
N PHE A 142 -13.60 -9.72 -1.79
CA PHE A 142 -13.25 -10.57 -0.66
C PHE A 142 -14.45 -10.89 0.24
N PHE A 143 -15.51 -10.07 0.23
CA PHE A 143 -16.67 -10.25 1.13
C PHE A 143 -17.92 -10.77 0.41
N TYR A 144 -18.08 -10.44 -0.88
CA TYR A 144 -19.24 -10.75 -1.70
C TYR A 144 -18.85 -11.56 -2.93
N THR A 145 -19.80 -12.29 -3.51
CA THR A 145 -19.52 -13.07 -4.72
C THR A 145 -19.26 -12.16 -5.93
N PRO A 146 -18.46 -12.57 -6.92
CA PRO A 146 -18.24 -11.79 -8.14
C PRO A 146 -19.54 -11.39 -8.85
N SER A 147 -20.55 -12.26 -8.84
CA SER A 147 -21.88 -11.95 -9.38
C SER A 147 -22.60 -10.85 -8.61
N ASP A 148 -22.52 -10.85 -7.27
CA ASP A 148 -23.15 -9.81 -6.44
C ASP A 148 -22.46 -8.46 -6.65
N VAL A 149 -21.12 -8.44 -6.70
CA VAL A 149 -20.36 -7.22 -6.98
C VAL A 149 -20.65 -6.69 -8.38
N TRP A 150 -20.73 -7.58 -9.38
CA TRP A 150 -21.09 -7.17 -10.75
C TRP A 150 -22.49 -6.57 -10.82
N ASN A 151 -23.48 -7.22 -10.19
CA ASN A 151 -24.84 -6.73 -10.12
C ASN A 151 -24.93 -5.40 -9.35
N PHE A 152 -24.14 -5.23 -8.29
CA PHE A 152 -24.03 -3.97 -7.56
C PHE A 152 -23.53 -2.83 -8.46
N VAL A 153 -22.54 -3.11 -9.32
CA VAL A 153 -21.99 -2.10 -10.24
C VAL A 153 -22.99 -1.76 -11.36
N VAL A 154 -23.54 -2.78 -12.03
CA VAL A 154 -24.35 -2.61 -13.26
C VAL A 154 -25.81 -2.26 -12.98
N SER A 155 -26.41 -2.85 -11.96
CA SER A 155 -27.83 -2.68 -11.65
C SER A 155 -28.02 -1.74 -10.46
N SER A 156 -28.86 -0.71 -10.61
CA SER A 156 -29.26 0.16 -9.51
C SER A 156 -30.33 -0.48 -8.62
N GLN A 157 -31.08 -1.46 -9.14
CA GLN A 157 -32.24 -2.04 -8.47
C GLN A 157 -31.86 -3.09 -7.41
N SER A 158 -30.65 -3.63 -7.49
CA SER A 158 -30.12 -4.66 -6.58
C SER A 158 -29.03 -4.11 -5.64
N ARG A 159 -29.05 -2.81 -5.30
CA ARG A 159 -28.09 -2.22 -4.35
C ARG A 159 -28.70 -2.14 -2.96
N PRO A 160 -28.59 -3.20 -2.12
CA PRO A 160 -29.09 -3.12 -0.77
C PRO A 160 -28.31 -2.05 0.00
N ALA A 161 -29.00 -1.35 0.90
CA ALA A 161 -28.46 -0.15 1.56
C ALA A 161 -27.16 -0.45 2.34
N ASN A 162 -27.04 -1.64 2.93
CA ASN A 162 -25.83 -2.09 3.61
C ASN A 162 -24.62 -2.16 2.68
N MET A 163 -24.75 -2.69 1.46
CA MET A 163 -23.66 -2.74 0.48
C MET A 163 -23.24 -1.33 0.06
N ILE A 164 -24.20 -0.41 -0.14
CA ILE A 164 -23.88 0.99 -0.48
C ILE A 164 -23.09 1.65 0.64
N VAL A 165 -23.54 1.53 1.90
CA VAL A 165 -22.88 2.12 3.07
C VAL A 165 -21.50 1.54 3.26
N MET A 166 -21.35 0.21 3.18
CA MET A 166 -20.05 -0.46 3.30
C MET A 166 -19.10 -0.06 2.16
N TYR A 167 -19.61 0.09 0.93
CA TYR A 167 -18.80 0.47 -0.22
C TYR A 167 -18.33 1.92 -0.10
N ALA A 168 -19.23 2.83 0.27
CA ALA A 168 -18.91 4.23 0.49
C ALA A 168 -17.90 4.38 1.64
N PHE A 169 -18.10 3.66 2.74
CA PHE A 169 -17.19 3.67 3.88
C PHE A 169 -15.81 3.13 3.52
N THR A 170 -15.73 1.98 2.84
CA THR A 170 -14.46 1.39 2.39
C THR A 170 -13.74 2.31 1.41
N SER A 171 -14.47 2.88 0.43
CA SER A 171 -13.93 3.85 -0.53
C SER A 171 -13.38 5.11 0.15
N PHE A 172 -14.07 5.57 1.21
CA PHE A 172 -13.67 6.73 2.00
C PHE A 172 -12.40 6.46 2.81
N LEU A 173 -12.28 5.30 3.44
CA LEU A 173 -11.07 4.91 4.16
C LEU A 173 -9.86 4.81 3.21
N ILE A 174 -10.01 4.15 2.06
CA ILE A 174 -8.95 4.06 1.05
C ILE A 174 -8.62 5.45 0.48
N PHE A 175 -9.62 6.31 0.29
CA PHE A 175 -9.40 7.68 -0.16
C PHE A 175 -8.53 8.47 0.83
N ILE A 176 -8.89 8.47 2.12
CA ILE A 176 -8.11 9.16 3.15
C ILE A 176 -6.68 8.60 3.21
N ASP A 177 -6.56 7.28 3.12
CA ASP A 177 -5.27 6.62 3.17
C ASP A 177 -4.35 7.10 2.03
N ILE A 178 -4.80 7.01 0.78
CA ILE A 178 -4.00 7.43 -0.39
C ILE A 178 -3.81 8.96 -0.42
N ALA A 179 -4.80 9.73 0.01
CA ALA A 179 -4.74 11.19 -0.03
C ALA A 179 -3.74 11.75 0.99
N ALA A 180 -3.76 11.26 2.24
CA ALA A 180 -3.12 11.93 3.37
C ALA A 180 -2.27 11.01 4.27
N ILE A 181 -2.64 9.75 4.49
CA ILE A 181 -1.93 8.85 5.43
C ILE A 181 -0.67 8.26 4.77
N ARG A 182 -0.82 7.63 3.59
CA ARG A 182 0.25 7.05 2.76
C ARG A 182 1.23 6.19 3.57
N TYR A 183 2.47 6.66 3.71
CA TYR A 183 3.55 5.95 4.39
C TYR A 183 3.35 5.87 5.90
N PHE A 184 2.55 6.75 6.50
CA PHE A 184 2.22 6.65 7.93
C PHE A 184 1.58 5.29 8.25
N LEU A 185 0.70 4.77 7.38
CA LEU A 185 0.12 3.44 7.56
C LEU A 185 1.18 2.34 7.42
N CYS A 186 2.14 2.49 6.51
CA CYS A 186 3.26 1.56 6.39
C CYS A 186 4.15 1.57 7.65
N ASP A 187 4.39 2.72 8.24
CA ASP A 187 5.26 2.92 9.39
C ASP A 187 4.65 2.39 10.70
N TYR A 188 3.35 2.60 10.88
CA TYR A 188 2.67 2.36 12.16
C TYR A 188 1.57 1.30 12.12
N GLY A 189 0.94 1.06 10.97
CA GLY A 189 -0.14 0.07 10.84
C GLY A 189 0.27 -1.25 10.20
N CYS A 190 1.35 -1.27 9.41
CA CYS A 190 1.76 -2.47 8.69
C CYS A 190 2.49 -3.47 9.61
N LEU A 191 1.90 -4.66 9.77
CA LEU A 191 2.48 -5.76 10.54
C LEU A 191 3.87 -6.16 10.04
N TYR A 192 4.13 -6.06 8.73
CA TYR A 192 5.44 -6.33 8.15
C TYR A 192 6.53 -5.43 8.74
N ARG A 193 6.23 -4.13 8.85
CA ARG A 193 7.17 -3.13 9.36
C ARG A 193 7.30 -3.15 10.88
N TRP A 194 6.24 -3.52 11.58
CA TRP A 194 6.32 -3.86 12.99
C TRP A 194 7.23 -5.07 13.22
N GLY A 195 7.10 -6.12 12.39
CA GLY A 195 7.98 -7.27 12.38
C GLY A 195 9.44 -6.88 12.23
N MET A 196 9.76 -5.92 11.35
CA MET A 196 11.12 -5.36 11.21
C MET A 196 11.63 -4.71 12.51
N ARG A 197 10.81 -3.90 13.18
CA ARG A 197 11.20 -3.23 14.44
C ARG A 197 11.41 -4.23 15.58
N LEU A 198 10.68 -5.34 15.58
CA LEU A 198 10.71 -6.36 16.64
C LEU A 198 11.78 -7.44 16.42
N PHE A 199 11.89 -7.99 15.20
CA PHE A 199 12.72 -9.16 14.87
C PHE A 199 13.96 -8.80 14.06
N LYS A 200 14.58 -7.69 14.41
CA LYS A 200 15.75 -7.14 13.72
C LYS A 200 16.88 -8.18 13.60
N THR A 201 17.29 -8.46 12.38
CA THR A 201 18.42 -9.34 12.05
C THR A 201 19.42 -8.54 11.22
N ASN A 202 20.72 -8.70 11.48
CA ASN A 202 21.77 -8.10 10.66
C ASN A 202 21.99 -8.86 9.34
N ASP A 203 21.44 -10.07 9.21
CA ASP A 203 21.65 -10.96 8.07
C ASP A 203 20.72 -10.69 6.89
N ALA A 204 19.68 -9.86 7.08
CA ALA A 204 18.81 -9.42 6.00
C ALA A 204 19.52 -8.42 5.06
N LEU A 205 19.02 -8.24 3.84
CA LEU A 205 19.57 -7.26 2.90
C LEU A 205 19.30 -5.83 3.40
N HIS A 206 20.36 -5.01 3.52
CA HIS A 206 20.28 -3.62 3.96
C HIS A 206 21.07 -2.70 3.03
N VAL A 207 20.54 -1.50 2.78
CA VAL A 207 21.32 -0.42 2.18
C VAL A 207 22.23 0.17 3.24
N THR A 208 23.54 0.12 2.99
CA THR A 208 24.54 0.77 3.82
C THR A 208 25.24 1.88 3.04
N TYR A 209 25.60 2.95 3.75
CA TYR A 209 26.46 3.98 3.19
C TYR A 209 27.88 3.41 3.02
N ASP A 210 28.46 3.65 1.84
CA ASP A 210 29.81 3.22 1.51
C ASP A 210 30.79 4.35 1.80
N GLU A 211 31.49 4.25 2.94
CA GLU A 211 32.43 5.27 3.41
C GLU A 211 33.60 5.50 2.43
N SER A 212 33.96 4.50 1.63
CA SER A 212 35.06 4.59 0.66
C SER A 212 34.79 5.60 -0.46
N ARG A 213 33.51 5.87 -0.76
CA ARG A 213 33.07 6.84 -1.78
C ARG A 213 32.53 8.13 -1.19
N SER A 214 32.86 8.41 0.08
CA SER A 214 32.38 9.59 0.79
C SER A 214 32.75 10.92 0.13
N SER A 215 33.88 10.97 -0.58
CA SER A 215 34.31 12.13 -1.37
C SER A 215 33.28 12.55 -2.41
N ASP A 216 32.59 11.59 -3.02
CA ASP A 216 31.61 11.81 -4.10
C ASP A 216 30.29 12.36 -3.55
N CYS A 217 30.00 12.11 -2.26
CA CYS A 217 28.76 12.51 -1.59
C CYS A 217 28.86 13.86 -0.86
N THR A 218 30.01 14.54 -0.89
CA THR A 218 30.24 15.81 -0.17
C THR A 218 29.43 17.00 -0.70
N LYS A 219 29.11 17.03 -2.01
CA LYS A 219 28.54 18.21 -2.67
C LYS A 219 27.04 18.13 -2.91
N CYS A 220 26.43 16.94 -2.88
CA CYS A 220 25.05 16.77 -3.28
C CYS A 220 24.17 16.26 -2.12
N ASN A 221 23.20 17.09 -1.71
CA ASN A 221 22.12 16.70 -0.80
C ASN A 221 20.96 16.00 -1.56
N TYR A 222 21.26 15.38 -2.69
CA TYR A 222 20.24 14.84 -3.60
C TYR A 222 19.58 13.59 -3.02
N CYS A 223 20.35 12.68 -2.41
CA CYS A 223 19.83 11.46 -1.80
C CYS A 223 18.83 11.78 -0.67
N LYS A 224 19.16 12.75 0.18
CA LYS A 224 18.30 13.20 1.29
C LYS A 224 17.00 13.86 0.82
N THR A 225 17.08 14.68 -0.24
CA THR A 225 15.89 15.36 -0.78
C THR A 225 15.02 14.47 -1.66
N SER A 226 15.59 13.43 -2.25
CA SER A 226 14.87 12.48 -3.12
C SER A 226 14.30 11.28 -2.37
N CYS A 227 14.74 11.03 -1.13
CA CYS A 227 14.27 9.90 -0.35
C CYS A 227 12.80 10.05 0.03
N ILE A 228 11.96 9.09 -0.42
CA ILE A 228 10.52 9.11 -0.19
C ILE A 228 10.11 8.89 1.26
N THR A 229 10.97 8.22 2.05
CA THR A 229 10.77 8.01 3.49
C THR A 229 11.46 9.07 4.36
N ALA A 230 12.00 10.13 3.74
CA ALA A 230 12.62 11.27 4.40
C ALA A 230 13.76 10.93 5.39
N ILE A 231 14.39 9.76 5.22
CA ILE A 231 15.59 9.37 5.97
C ILE A 231 16.82 10.04 5.37
N ASP A 232 17.92 10.06 6.12
CA ASP A 232 19.22 10.52 5.62
C ASP A 232 20.07 9.33 5.14
N PRO A 233 20.23 9.11 3.82
CA PRO A 233 20.94 7.93 3.32
C PRO A 233 22.44 7.90 3.65
N THR A 234 23.00 9.02 4.11
CA THR A 234 24.41 9.09 4.55
C THR A 234 24.62 8.59 5.98
N HIS A 235 23.56 8.63 6.79
CA HIS A 235 23.59 8.24 8.20
C HIS A 235 22.43 7.29 8.51
N ILE A 236 22.26 6.25 7.68
CA ILE A 236 21.18 5.26 7.85
C ILE A 236 21.39 4.52 9.16
N ARG A 237 20.43 4.68 10.05
CA ARG A 237 20.34 3.89 11.27
C ARG A 237 19.55 2.64 10.97
N SER A 238 19.90 1.60 11.71
CA SER A 238 19.27 0.29 11.59
C SER A 238 17.79 0.23 12.02
N TYR A 239 17.22 1.32 12.55
CA TYR A 239 15.79 1.47 12.84
C TYR A 239 15.09 2.48 11.91
N ASP A 240 15.83 3.02 10.93
CA ASP A 240 15.27 3.97 9.98
C ASP A 240 14.29 3.30 9.03
N ALA A 241 13.40 4.12 8.49
CA ALA A 241 12.35 3.79 7.53
C ALA A 241 12.88 3.39 6.12
N CYS A 242 14.06 2.78 6.02
CA CYS A 242 14.65 2.45 4.72
C CYS A 242 13.89 1.29 4.07
N ILE A 243 13.34 1.54 2.88
CA ILE A 243 12.66 0.52 2.05
C ILE A 243 13.53 0.08 0.87
N ASP A 244 14.86 0.15 1.03
CA ASP A 244 15.85 -0.22 0.02
C ASP A 244 15.64 0.51 -1.32
N CYS A 245 15.45 1.83 -1.24
CA CYS A 245 15.23 2.77 -2.34
C CYS A 245 14.02 2.51 -3.26
N GLY A 246 13.32 1.39 -3.11
CA GLY A 246 12.52 0.87 -4.21
C GLY A 246 13.41 0.55 -5.40
#